data_AF-A0A345IK17-F1
#
_entry.id   AF-A0A345IK17-F1
#
_cell.length_a   1.000
_cell.length_b   1.000
_cell.length_c   1.000
_cell.angle_alpha   90.00
_cell.angle_beta   90.00
_cell.angle_gamma   90.00
#
_symmetry.space_group_name_H-M   'P 1'
#
loop_
_entity.id
_entity.type
_entity.pdbx_description
1 polymer ?
#
loop_
_entity_poly.entity_id
_entity_poly.type
_entity_poly.pdbx_seq_one_letter_code
_entity_poly.pdbx_strand_id
1 'polypeptide(L)'
;MSLPGLLDLLYATRQTGVLRVEAAVTGQHPLPFQVSLVRGEVAGGAVLDWTGAEALMSCPPDPQAGTFEFVVRPQGGAPPLPYAQFVAEWARISDEWGRICAVIGSPSRRWQAPLPGFQDPQGRSVRAALPQSGQTLVGLSGALAQAVLTGQARPSGHFAWFGLRLEVAAAHLAGHPLARWVDGQRDLGELAALTSTGEARAYLLAELEAGLRFPGCGWVWRDLLWETETLDETG
;
A
#
# COMPACT_ATOMS: atom_id res chain seq x y z
N MET A 1 -6.83 20.19 12.59
CA MET A 1 -7.13 20.52 11.17
C MET A 1 -7.10 19.20 10.43
N SER A 2 -8.11 18.88 9.62
CA SER A 2 -8.13 17.65 8.81
C SER A 2 -7.23 17.77 7.58
N LEU A 3 -6.87 16.65 6.97
CA LEU A 3 -6.07 16.64 5.74
C LEU A 3 -6.77 17.40 4.59
N PRO A 4 -8.08 17.19 4.30
CA PRO A 4 -8.78 17.96 3.28
C PRO A 4 -8.74 19.48 3.55
N GLY A 5 -8.99 19.88 4.80
CA GLY A 5 -8.97 21.30 5.16
C GLY A 5 -7.59 21.94 5.02
N LEU A 6 -6.51 21.20 5.29
CA LEU A 6 -5.15 21.68 5.07
C LEU A 6 -4.84 21.77 3.56
N LEU A 7 -5.24 20.79 2.76
CA LEU A 7 -5.06 20.82 1.31
C LEU A 7 -5.80 22.01 0.68
N ASP A 8 -7.03 22.29 1.10
CA ASP A 8 -7.81 23.44 0.63
C ASP A 8 -7.13 24.77 0.96
N LEU A 9 -6.54 24.87 2.16
CA LEU A 9 -5.76 26.04 2.57
C LEU A 9 -4.51 26.21 1.68
N LEU A 10 -3.77 25.12 1.44
CA LEU A 10 -2.56 25.14 0.61
C LEU A 10 -2.88 25.49 -0.86
N TYR A 11 -4.02 25.00 -1.37
CA TYR A 11 -4.56 25.35 -2.66
C TYR A 11 -4.91 26.84 -2.75
N ALA A 12 -5.73 27.34 -1.83
CA ALA A 12 -6.17 28.73 -1.80
C ALA A 12 -5.00 29.73 -1.66
N THR A 13 -3.97 29.35 -0.90
CA THR A 13 -2.77 30.16 -0.70
C THR A 13 -1.66 29.90 -1.73
N ARG A 14 -1.92 29.03 -2.73
CA ARG A 14 -1.03 28.69 -3.84
C ARG A 14 0.38 28.27 -3.40
N GLN A 15 0.46 27.48 -2.34
CA GLN A 15 1.73 27.06 -1.77
C GLN A 15 2.46 26.05 -2.67
N THR A 16 3.79 26.11 -2.65
CA THR A 16 4.66 25.12 -3.31
C THR A 16 5.51 24.46 -2.25
N GLY A 17 5.50 23.14 -2.19
CA GLY A 17 6.18 22.40 -1.14
C GLY A 17 5.69 20.97 -1.03
N VAL A 18 6.05 20.32 0.07
CA VAL A 18 5.66 18.94 0.35
C VAL A 18 4.87 18.90 1.64
N LEU A 19 3.67 18.34 1.57
CA LEU A 19 2.89 17.98 2.74
C LEU A 19 3.24 16.55 3.14
N ARG A 20 3.84 16.37 4.31
CA ARG A 20 4.06 15.07 4.93
C ARG A 20 2.85 14.72 5.78
N VAL A 21 2.38 13.50 5.60
CA VAL A 21 1.24 12.95 6.32
C VAL A 21 1.71 11.68 7.01
N GLU A 22 1.53 11.64 8.32
CA GLU A 22 1.68 10.42 9.10
C GLU A 22 0.36 10.19 9.81
N ALA A 23 -0.44 9.28 9.28
CA ALA A 23 -1.82 9.12 9.71
C ALA A 23 -2.24 7.66 9.69
N ALA A 24 -3.15 7.31 10.59
CA ALA A 24 -3.80 6.01 10.60
C ALA A 24 -4.69 5.90 9.36
N VAL A 25 -4.29 5.05 8.42
CA VAL A 25 -5.06 4.79 7.19
C VAL A 25 -6.00 3.61 7.34
N THR A 26 -5.72 2.74 8.31
CA THR A 26 -6.50 1.54 8.66
C THR A 26 -6.55 1.38 10.18
N GLY A 27 -7.51 2.04 10.85
CA GLY A 27 -7.81 1.92 12.29
C GLY A 27 -6.63 2.23 13.25
N GLN A 28 -5.66 1.33 13.34
CA GLN A 28 -4.56 1.34 14.31
C GLN A 28 -3.18 1.66 13.72
N HIS A 29 -2.94 1.34 12.44
CA HIS A 29 -1.59 1.41 11.87
C HIS A 29 -1.35 2.70 11.09
N PRO A 30 -0.29 3.47 11.41
CA PRO A 30 0.08 4.65 10.63
C PRO A 30 0.66 4.24 9.28
N LEU A 31 0.39 5.04 8.25
CA LEU A 31 1.09 4.96 6.97
C LEU A 31 1.67 6.34 6.63
N PRO A 32 3.00 6.48 6.53
CA PRO A 32 3.61 7.73 6.12
C PRO A 32 3.48 7.92 4.61
N PHE A 33 2.86 9.03 4.20
CA PHE A 33 2.79 9.42 2.81
C PHE A 33 3.03 10.93 2.63
N GLN A 34 3.27 11.33 1.38
CA GLN A 34 3.61 12.70 1.01
C GLN A 34 2.75 13.15 -0.15
N VAL A 35 2.38 14.43 -0.14
CA VAL A 35 1.73 15.13 -1.24
C VAL A 35 2.67 16.25 -1.71
N SER A 36 3.09 16.20 -2.97
CA SER A 36 3.87 17.28 -3.58
C SER A 36 2.91 18.29 -4.18
N LEU A 37 3.07 19.56 -3.81
CA LEU A 37 2.26 20.67 -4.32
C LEU A 37 3.09 21.67 -5.11
N VAL A 38 2.52 22.15 -6.22
CA VAL A 38 3.06 23.23 -7.05
C VAL A 38 1.98 24.27 -7.23
N ARG A 39 2.18 25.47 -6.67
CA ARG A 39 1.22 26.59 -6.71
C ARG A 39 -0.18 26.20 -6.19
N GLY A 40 -0.22 25.33 -5.18
CA GLY A 40 -1.45 24.81 -4.58
C GLY A 40 -2.04 23.59 -5.28
N GLU A 41 -1.56 23.24 -6.47
CA GLU A 41 -2.03 22.08 -7.22
C GLU A 41 -1.26 20.81 -6.78
N VAL A 42 -1.94 19.66 -6.74
CA VAL A 42 -1.28 18.38 -6.46
C VAL A 42 -0.48 17.95 -7.67
N ALA A 43 0.85 17.91 -7.54
CA ALA A 43 1.77 17.50 -8.60
C ALA A 43 2.15 16.01 -8.51
N GLY A 44 1.95 15.38 -7.35
CA GLY A 44 2.22 13.97 -7.14
C GLY A 44 2.16 13.59 -5.66
N GLY A 45 2.53 12.35 -5.36
CA GLY A 45 2.70 11.91 -3.99
C GLY A 45 3.59 10.69 -3.89
N ALA A 46 3.81 10.24 -2.66
CA ALA A 46 4.64 9.09 -2.38
C ALA A 46 4.23 8.41 -1.08
N VAL A 47 4.35 7.10 -1.03
CA VAL A 47 4.39 6.31 0.21
C VAL A 47 5.80 5.77 0.30
N LEU A 48 6.63 6.35 1.17
CA LEU A 48 8.07 6.07 1.23
C LEU A 48 8.74 6.13 -0.16
N ASP A 49 9.15 4.99 -0.71
CA ASP A 49 9.82 4.85 -2.00
C ASP A 49 8.86 4.58 -3.17
N TRP A 50 7.58 4.31 -2.90
CA TRP A 50 6.56 4.19 -3.93
C TRP A 50 6.02 5.58 -4.30
N THR A 51 6.38 6.07 -5.49
CA THR A 51 6.04 7.42 -5.94
C THR A 51 4.97 7.44 -7.03
N GLY A 52 4.29 8.57 -7.18
CA GLY A 52 3.36 8.85 -8.26
C GLY A 52 1.90 8.97 -7.78
N ALA A 53 1.00 9.23 -8.73
CA ALA A 53 -0.43 9.36 -8.44
C ALA A 53 -1.01 8.08 -7.83
N GLU A 54 -0.58 6.90 -8.30
CA GLU A 54 -1.05 5.61 -7.77
C GLU A 54 -0.73 5.42 -6.28
N ALA A 55 0.45 5.86 -5.84
CA ALA A 55 0.84 5.79 -4.43
C ALA A 55 -0.08 6.66 -3.56
N LEU A 56 -0.30 7.91 -3.99
CA LEU A 56 -1.18 8.83 -3.28
C LEU A 56 -2.63 8.34 -3.26
N MET A 57 -3.14 7.90 -4.41
CA MET A 57 -4.52 7.43 -4.57
C MET A 57 -4.81 6.11 -3.84
N SER A 58 -3.77 5.40 -3.39
CA SER A 58 -3.93 4.24 -2.50
C SER A 58 -4.18 4.63 -1.03
N CYS A 59 -3.87 5.87 -0.64
CA CYS A 59 -4.07 6.39 0.70
C CYS A 59 -5.44 7.08 0.80
N PRO A 60 -6.11 7.06 1.97
CA PRO A 60 -7.35 7.81 2.16
C PRO A 60 -7.10 9.32 2.18
N PRO A 61 -7.92 10.13 1.48
CA PRO A 61 -7.82 11.60 1.52
C PRO A 61 -8.28 12.20 2.85
N ASP A 62 -9.01 11.44 3.67
CA ASP A 62 -9.47 11.84 5.01
C ASP A 62 -9.10 10.76 6.03
N PRO A 63 -7.83 10.69 6.45
CA PRO A 63 -7.40 9.72 7.46
C PRO A 63 -7.98 10.05 8.83
N GLN A 64 -8.27 9.03 9.64
CA GLN A 64 -9.02 9.17 10.90
C GLN A 64 -8.30 10.02 11.95
N ALA A 65 -6.97 9.87 12.05
CA ALA A 65 -6.10 10.62 12.95
C ALA A 65 -4.68 10.65 12.40
N GLY A 66 -3.94 11.73 12.66
CA GLY A 66 -2.55 11.83 12.22
C GLY A 66 -1.91 13.19 12.45
N THR A 67 -0.64 13.27 12.09
CA THR A 67 0.14 14.51 12.05
C THR A 67 0.39 14.93 10.62
N PHE A 68 0.25 16.24 10.36
CA PHE A 68 0.43 16.84 9.06
C PHE A 68 1.49 17.94 9.15
N GLU A 69 2.55 17.85 8.36
CA GLU A 69 3.64 18.83 8.32
C GLU A 69 3.82 19.34 6.89
N PHE A 70 3.62 20.63 6.65
CA PHE A 70 3.91 21.24 5.36
C PHE A 70 5.29 21.91 5.36
N VAL A 71 6.14 21.52 4.41
CA VAL A 71 7.47 22.09 4.23
C VAL A 71 7.51 22.86 2.91
N VAL A 72 7.63 24.18 2.99
CA VAL A 72 7.87 25.03 1.83
C VAL A 72 9.23 24.71 1.24
N ARG A 73 9.25 24.24 -0.01
CA ARG A 73 10.49 23.95 -0.74
C ARG A 73 10.21 23.93 -2.24
N PRO A 74 11.22 24.15 -3.10
CA PRO A 74 11.05 23.98 -4.53
C PRO A 74 10.48 22.60 -4.86
N GLN A 75 9.43 22.58 -5.67
CA GLN A 75 8.84 21.40 -6.28
C GLN A 75 8.65 21.67 -7.76
N GLY A 76 8.68 20.59 -8.56
CA GLY A 76 8.45 20.64 -10.00
C GLY A 76 7.45 19.56 -10.40
N GLY A 77 7.23 19.44 -11.71
CA GLY A 77 6.22 18.55 -12.28
C GLY A 77 4.95 19.30 -12.67
N ALA A 78 4.18 18.69 -13.57
CA ALA A 78 2.89 19.20 -13.99
C ALA A 78 1.79 18.50 -13.19
N PRO A 79 0.85 19.24 -12.58
CA PRO A 79 -0.33 18.64 -11.99
C PRO A 79 -1.06 17.78 -13.02
N PRO A 80 -1.37 16.50 -12.72
CA PRO A 80 -2.03 15.62 -13.66
C PRO A 80 -3.49 16.05 -13.93
N LEU A 81 -4.10 16.74 -12.96
CA LEU A 81 -5.47 17.26 -13.00
C LEU A 81 -5.52 18.57 -12.20
N PRO A 82 -6.50 19.45 -12.48
CA PRO A 82 -6.83 20.56 -11.58
C PRO A 82 -7.21 20.06 -10.19
N TYR A 83 -6.83 20.79 -9.14
CA TYR A 83 -6.99 20.42 -7.73
C TYR A 83 -8.35 19.82 -7.39
N ALA A 84 -9.45 20.51 -7.73
CA ALA A 84 -10.80 20.05 -7.42
C ALA A 84 -11.14 18.70 -8.10
N GLN A 85 -10.67 18.50 -9.33
CA GLN A 85 -10.86 17.22 -10.05
C GLN A 85 -9.96 16.13 -9.45
N PHE A 86 -8.73 16.47 -9.07
CA PHE A 86 -7.81 15.54 -8.43
C PHE A 86 -8.37 15.02 -7.10
N VAL A 87 -8.84 15.91 -6.22
CA VAL A 87 -9.39 15.53 -4.91
C VAL A 87 -10.64 14.64 -5.07
N ALA A 88 -11.52 14.98 -6.01
CA ALA A 88 -12.70 14.16 -6.31
C ALA A 88 -12.32 12.75 -6.81
N GLU A 89 -11.33 12.66 -7.70
CA GLU A 89 -10.86 11.37 -8.21
C GLU A 89 -10.13 10.57 -7.14
N TRP A 90 -9.35 11.24 -6.28
CA TRP A 90 -8.69 10.60 -5.15
C TRP A 90 -9.69 9.97 -4.18
N ALA A 91 -10.75 10.70 -3.81
CA ALA A 91 -11.83 10.14 -2.99
C ALA A 91 -12.50 8.93 -3.66
N ARG A 92 -12.83 9.06 -4.96
CA ARG A 92 -13.45 7.97 -5.74
C ARG A 92 -12.59 6.71 -5.76
N ILE A 93 -11.28 6.85 -6.03
CA ILE A 93 -10.34 5.73 -6.10
C ILE A 93 -10.09 5.13 -4.72
N SER A 94 -9.98 5.96 -3.68
CA SER A 94 -9.85 5.49 -2.29
C SER A 94 -11.03 4.59 -1.89
N ASP A 95 -12.26 4.99 -2.22
CA ASP A 95 -13.44 4.15 -1.97
C ASP A 95 -13.45 2.87 -2.81
N GLU A 96 -12.99 2.95 -4.05
CA GLU A 96 -12.86 1.81 -4.95
C GLU A 96 -11.87 0.77 -4.40
N TRP A 97 -10.74 1.23 -3.83
CA TRP A 97 -9.79 0.36 -3.15
C TRP A 97 -10.42 -0.44 -2.01
N GLY A 98 -11.24 0.20 -1.17
CA GLY A 98 -11.95 -0.48 -0.08
C GLY A 98 -12.81 -1.63 -0.61
N ARG A 99 -13.58 -1.40 -1.68
CA ARG A 99 -14.42 -2.44 -2.30
C ARG A 99 -13.61 -3.55 -2.96
N ILE A 100 -12.53 -3.20 -3.67
CA ILE A 100 -11.68 -4.19 -4.35
C ILE A 100 -10.96 -5.07 -3.33
N CYS A 101 -10.32 -4.48 -2.32
CA CYS A 101 -9.56 -5.22 -1.32
C CYS A 101 -10.47 -6.09 -0.43
N ALA A 102 -11.73 -5.71 -0.20
CA ALA A 102 -12.70 -6.59 0.42
C ALA A 102 -12.93 -7.91 -0.35
N VAL A 103 -12.63 -7.95 -1.66
CA VAL A 103 -12.75 -9.15 -2.51
C VAL A 103 -11.42 -9.86 -2.67
N ILE A 104 -10.34 -9.14 -2.99
CA ILE A 104 -9.05 -9.74 -3.33
C ILE A 104 -8.07 -9.83 -2.14
N GLY A 105 -8.42 -9.25 -1.00
CA GLY A 105 -7.53 -9.06 0.16
C GLY A 105 -6.55 -7.90 -0.05
N SER A 106 -5.63 -8.04 -1.00
CA SER A 106 -4.69 -6.99 -1.37
C SER A 106 -4.14 -7.19 -2.79
N PRO A 107 -3.54 -6.15 -3.41
CA PRO A 107 -2.79 -6.29 -4.66
C PRO A 107 -1.58 -7.22 -4.57
N SER A 108 -1.13 -7.55 -3.36
CA SER A 108 0.04 -8.40 -3.08
C SER A 108 -0.32 -9.89 -3.09
N ARG A 109 -1.57 -10.26 -2.76
CA ARG A 109 -2.04 -11.64 -2.79
C ARG A 109 -1.90 -12.22 -4.21
N ARG A 110 -1.41 -13.44 -4.32
CA ARG A 110 -1.22 -14.14 -5.60
C ARG A 110 -2.47 -14.91 -6.00
N TRP A 111 -2.79 -14.81 -7.29
CA TRP A 111 -4.00 -15.38 -7.90
C TRP A 111 -3.68 -16.11 -9.19
N GLN A 112 -4.48 -17.12 -9.51
CA GLN A 112 -4.56 -17.73 -10.83
C GLN A 112 -5.89 -17.30 -11.46
N ALA A 113 -5.84 -16.78 -12.68
CA ALA A 113 -7.03 -16.31 -13.39
C ALA A 113 -6.83 -16.31 -14.91
N PRO A 114 -7.91 -16.35 -15.72
CA PRO A 114 -7.84 -16.19 -17.18
C PRO A 114 -7.64 -14.72 -17.59
N LEU A 115 -6.79 -13.98 -16.87
CA LEU A 115 -6.46 -12.57 -17.09
C LEU A 115 -4.98 -12.43 -17.50
N PRO A 116 -4.62 -11.47 -18.39
CA PRO A 116 -3.22 -11.21 -18.73
C PRO A 116 -2.31 -11.08 -17.50
N GLY A 117 -1.28 -11.91 -17.43
CA GLY A 117 -0.33 -11.92 -16.32
C GLY A 117 -0.73 -12.78 -15.12
N PHE A 118 -1.89 -13.47 -15.14
CA PHE A 118 -2.35 -14.36 -14.06
C PHE A 118 -2.44 -15.84 -14.48
N GLN A 119 -1.98 -16.20 -15.68
CA GLN A 119 -2.04 -17.58 -16.19
C GLN A 119 -0.98 -18.52 -15.60
N ASP A 120 -0.08 -17.99 -14.76
CA ASP A 120 0.97 -18.77 -14.11
C ASP A 120 0.38 -19.77 -13.11
N PRO A 121 0.70 -21.09 -13.18
CA PRO A 121 0.19 -22.08 -12.24
C PRO A 121 0.58 -21.83 -10.78
N GLN A 122 1.64 -21.06 -10.50
CA GLN A 122 2.00 -20.67 -9.14
C GLN A 122 1.22 -19.43 -8.65
N GLY A 123 0.40 -18.84 -9.53
CA GLY A 123 -0.31 -17.59 -9.33
C GLY A 123 0.60 -16.37 -9.39
N ARG A 124 0.03 -15.19 -9.62
CA ARG A 124 0.75 -13.90 -9.63
C ARG A 124 -0.05 -12.85 -8.88
N SER A 125 0.65 -11.90 -8.28
CA SER A 125 0.03 -10.74 -7.64
C SER A 125 -0.34 -9.70 -8.69
N VAL A 126 -1.22 -8.76 -8.36
CA VAL A 126 -1.54 -7.63 -9.25
C VAL A 126 -0.26 -6.84 -9.56
N ARG A 127 0.58 -6.63 -8.55
CA ARG A 127 1.89 -5.95 -8.68
C ARG A 127 2.77 -6.60 -9.75
N ALA A 128 2.82 -7.93 -9.78
CA ALA A 128 3.64 -8.69 -10.73
C ALA A 128 3.00 -8.82 -12.12
N ALA A 129 1.67 -8.80 -12.21
CA ALA A 129 0.93 -8.89 -13.47
C ALA A 129 0.82 -7.53 -14.19
N LEU A 130 0.95 -6.41 -13.47
CA LEU A 130 0.75 -5.06 -13.98
C LEU A 130 1.53 -4.72 -15.26
N PRO A 131 2.85 -5.05 -15.39
CA PRO A 131 3.60 -4.72 -16.60
C PRO A 131 3.08 -5.41 -17.87
N GLN A 132 2.36 -6.51 -17.73
CA GLN A 132 1.84 -7.31 -18.85
C GLN A 132 0.37 -6.97 -19.18
N SER A 133 -0.31 -6.20 -18.34
CA SER A 133 -1.75 -5.94 -18.49
C SER A 133 -2.07 -4.71 -19.33
N GLY A 134 -1.17 -3.73 -19.39
CA GLY A 134 -1.44 -2.41 -20.00
C GLY A 134 -2.47 -1.56 -19.24
N GLN A 135 -2.81 -1.94 -18.00
CA GLN A 135 -3.80 -1.27 -17.16
C GLN A 135 -3.15 -0.51 -16.00
N THR A 136 -3.91 0.35 -15.33
CA THR A 136 -3.52 0.92 -14.04
C THR A 136 -3.64 -0.12 -12.94
N LEU A 137 -2.98 0.12 -11.80
CA LEU A 137 -3.05 -0.78 -10.65
C LEU A 137 -4.50 -1.01 -10.19
N VAL A 138 -5.29 0.07 -10.09
CA VAL A 138 -6.72 0.01 -9.73
C VAL A 138 -7.51 -0.77 -10.76
N GLY A 139 -7.28 -0.50 -12.05
CA GLY A 139 -8.00 -1.17 -13.14
C GLY A 139 -7.77 -2.69 -13.15
N LEU A 140 -6.52 -3.11 -13.03
CA LEU A 140 -6.19 -4.54 -12.99
C LEU A 140 -6.72 -5.22 -11.73
N SER A 141 -6.62 -4.56 -10.56
CA SER A 141 -7.21 -5.06 -9.32
C SER A 141 -8.73 -5.19 -9.42
N GLY A 142 -9.42 -4.25 -10.07
CA GLY A 142 -10.86 -4.31 -10.32
C GLY A 142 -11.26 -5.45 -11.26
N ALA A 143 -10.50 -5.66 -12.34
CA ALA A 143 -10.70 -6.80 -13.25
C ALA A 143 -10.50 -8.14 -12.53
N LEU A 144 -9.49 -8.23 -11.66
CA LEU A 144 -9.25 -9.40 -10.82
C LEU A 144 -10.40 -9.61 -9.82
N ALA A 145 -10.86 -8.56 -9.14
CA ALA A 145 -11.99 -8.65 -8.21
C ALA A 145 -13.25 -9.19 -8.92
N GLN A 146 -13.53 -8.73 -10.14
CA GLN A 146 -14.63 -9.27 -10.93
C GLN A 146 -14.44 -10.76 -11.27
N ALA A 147 -13.22 -11.18 -11.62
CA ALA A 147 -12.92 -12.59 -11.87
C ALA A 147 -13.05 -13.46 -10.61
N VAL A 148 -12.75 -12.93 -9.42
CA VAL A 148 -13.00 -13.62 -8.14
C VAL A 148 -14.50 -13.80 -7.92
N LEU A 149 -15.29 -12.73 -8.08
CA LEU A 149 -16.74 -12.77 -7.89
C LEU A 149 -17.47 -13.72 -8.85
N THR A 150 -16.93 -13.91 -10.06
CA THR A 150 -17.49 -14.85 -11.05
C THR A 150 -16.91 -16.27 -10.93
N GLY A 151 -16.06 -16.54 -9.93
CA GLY A 151 -15.45 -17.85 -9.70
C GLY A 151 -14.37 -18.23 -10.72
N GLN A 152 -13.85 -17.27 -11.49
CA GLN A 152 -12.82 -17.46 -12.50
C GLN A 152 -11.40 -17.28 -11.95
N ALA A 153 -11.23 -16.68 -10.78
CA ALA A 153 -9.95 -16.51 -10.12
C ALA A 153 -9.85 -17.33 -8.83
N ARG A 154 -8.66 -17.90 -8.56
CA ARG A 154 -8.37 -18.70 -7.37
C ARG A 154 -7.13 -18.17 -6.65
N PRO A 155 -7.17 -18.00 -5.32
CA PRO A 155 -5.99 -17.56 -4.59
C PRO A 155 -4.98 -18.71 -4.48
N SER A 156 -3.68 -18.42 -4.56
CA SER A 156 -2.63 -19.44 -4.40
C SER A 156 -2.11 -19.57 -2.96
N GLY A 157 -2.63 -18.77 -2.01
CA GLY A 157 -2.19 -18.77 -0.61
C GLY A 157 -0.85 -18.08 -0.36
N HIS A 158 -0.28 -17.43 -1.39
CA HIS A 158 1.00 -16.73 -1.31
C HIS A 158 0.81 -15.23 -1.52
N PHE A 159 1.78 -14.44 -1.06
CA PHE A 159 1.80 -12.99 -1.22
C PHE A 159 3.10 -12.53 -1.88
N ALA A 160 3.09 -11.35 -2.48
CA ALA A 160 4.25 -10.80 -3.18
C ALA A 160 5.44 -10.57 -2.24
N TRP A 161 5.17 -10.28 -0.96
CA TRP A 161 6.20 -10.04 0.06
C TRP A 161 6.82 -11.33 0.62
N PHE A 162 6.33 -12.53 0.27
CA PHE A 162 6.88 -13.79 0.79
C PHE A 162 8.36 -13.99 0.44
N GLY A 163 8.82 -13.50 -0.71
CA GLY A 163 10.23 -13.64 -1.11
C GLY A 163 11.20 -12.70 -0.38
N LEU A 164 10.73 -11.84 0.52
CA LEU A 164 11.60 -10.96 1.30
C LEU A 164 12.37 -11.77 2.35
N ARG A 165 13.63 -11.41 2.56
CA ARG A 165 14.49 -11.99 3.60
C ARG A 165 14.88 -10.92 4.60
N LEU A 166 14.74 -11.23 5.87
CA LEU A 166 15.16 -10.37 6.96
C LEU A 166 16.47 -10.92 7.53
N GLU A 167 17.52 -10.11 7.46
CA GLU A 167 18.90 -10.53 7.78
C GLU A 167 19.08 -10.89 9.26
N VAL A 168 18.47 -10.10 10.15
CA VAL A 168 18.67 -10.23 11.60
C VAL A 168 17.33 -9.99 12.30
N ALA A 169 17.05 -10.81 13.31
CA ALA A 169 15.91 -10.62 14.18
C ALA A 169 15.99 -9.26 14.90
N ALA A 170 14.89 -8.52 14.91
CA ALA A 170 14.87 -7.21 15.52
C ALA A 170 14.78 -7.29 17.03
N ALA A 171 15.65 -6.57 17.72
CA ALA A 171 15.73 -6.59 19.18
C ALA A 171 14.40 -6.20 19.85
N HIS A 172 13.65 -5.27 19.25
CA HIS A 172 12.36 -4.84 19.77
C HIS A 172 11.24 -5.89 19.60
N LEU A 173 11.48 -6.93 18.78
CA LEU A 173 10.57 -8.05 18.54
C LEU A 173 11.08 -9.36 19.15
N ALA A 174 12.03 -9.33 20.10
CA ALA A 174 12.61 -10.54 20.67
C ALA A 174 11.58 -11.53 21.28
N GLY A 175 10.40 -11.05 21.68
CA GLY A 175 9.29 -11.89 22.18
C GLY A 175 8.37 -12.44 21.09
N HIS A 176 8.50 -12.00 19.84
CA HIS A 176 7.64 -12.41 18.74
C HIS A 176 7.95 -13.87 18.33
N PRO A 177 6.93 -14.72 18.04
CA PRO A 177 7.13 -16.13 17.69
C PRO A 177 8.15 -16.38 16.58
N LEU A 178 8.12 -15.52 15.55
CA LEU A 178 9.03 -15.50 14.41
C LEU A 178 10.47 -15.08 14.69
N ALA A 179 10.74 -14.25 15.70
CA ALA A 179 12.06 -13.65 15.90
C ALA A 179 13.18 -14.70 16.00
N ARG A 180 12.89 -15.86 16.59
CA ARG A 180 13.85 -16.98 16.73
C ARG A 180 14.31 -17.59 15.41
N TRP A 181 13.58 -17.35 14.32
CA TRP A 181 13.80 -17.96 13.01
C TRP A 181 14.36 -16.97 11.98
N VAL A 182 14.46 -15.68 12.32
CA VAL A 182 14.97 -14.64 11.43
C VAL A 182 16.50 -14.60 11.52
N ASP A 183 17.15 -15.14 10.50
CA ASP A 183 18.61 -15.31 10.41
C ASP A 183 19.20 -15.04 9.00
N GLY A 184 18.40 -14.44 8.11
CA GLY A 184 18.76 -14.18 6.72
C GLY A 184 18.76 -15.40 5.78
N GLN A 185 18.58 -16.63 6.29
CA GLN A 185 18.61 -17.84 5.46
C GLN A 185 17.27 -18.14 4.80
N ARG A 186 16.18 -17.78 5.48
CA ARG A 186 14.81 -18.04 5.05
C ARG A 186 14.10 -16.79 4.59
N ASP A 187 13.25 -16.93 3.58
CA ASP A 187 12.30 -15.90 3.21
C ASP A 187 11.04 -15.89 4.10
N LEU A 188 10.28 -14.81 4.04
CA LEU A 188 9.08 -14.64 4.85
C LEU A 188 8.00 -15.70 4.54
N GLY A 189 7.97 -16.27 3.34
CA GLY A 189 7.07 -17.38 3.00
C GLY A 189 7.46 -18.67 3.71
N GLU A 190 8.75 -18.99 3.74
CA GLU A 190 9.29 -20.12 4.51
C GLU A 190 9.04 -19.93 6.01
N LEU A 191 9.19 -18.70 6.52
CA LEU A 191 8.91 -18.36 7.91
C LEU A 191 7.40 -18.43 8.25
N ALA A 192 6.54 -17.99 7.35
CA ALA A 192 5.09 -18.11 7.48
C ALA A 192 4.66 -19.59 7.57
N ALA A 193 5.32 -20.48 6.82
CA ALA A 193 5.04 -21.92 6.87
C ALA A 193 5.44 -22.58 8.21
N LEU A 194 6.39 -22.01 8.95
CA LEU A 194 6.80 -22.46 10.28
C LEU A 194 5.92 -21.92 11.40
N THR A 195 5.17 -20.85 11.12
CA THR A 195 4.29 -20.16 12.07
C THR A 195 2.92 -20.00 11.44
N SER A 196 2.59 -18.81 10.97
CA SER A 196 1.43 -18.53 10.12
C SER A 196 1.71 -17.33 9.23
N THR A 197 0.88 -17.14 8.20
CA THR A 197 0.94 -15.92 7.37
C THR A 197 0.61 -14.69 8.21
N GLY A 198 -0.37 -14.77 9.12
CA GLY A 198 -0.70 -13.72 10.08
C GLY A 198 0.49 -13.29 10.94
N GLU A 199 1.24 -14.23 11.50
CA GLU A 199 2.45 -13.93 12.29
C GLU A 199 3.53 -13.26 11.43
N ALA A 200 3.77 -13.75 10.21
CA ALA A 200 4.73 -13.14 9.29
C ALA A 200 4.35 -11.72 8.87
N ARG A 201 3.05 -11.49 8.66
CA ARG A 201 2.48 -10.17 8.38
C ARG A 201 2.67 -9.22 9.56
N ALA A 202 2.33 -9.66 10.78
CA ALA A 202 2.45 -8.86 12.00
C ALA A 202 3.92 -8.48 12.27
N TYR A 203 4.85 -9.43 12.12
CA TYR A 203 6.28 -9.17 12.27
C TYR A 203 6.78 -8.14 11.24
N LEU A 204 6.46 -8.33 9.96
CA LEU A 204 6.91 -7.42 8.90
C LEU A 204 6.32 -6.01 9.07
N LEU A 205 5.05 -5.91 9.47
CA LEU A 205 4.39 -4.63 9.71
C LEU A 205 5.06 -3.87 10.87
N ALA A 206 5.34 -4.56 11.98
CA ALA A 206 6.04 -3.96 13.13
C ALA A 206 7.45 -3.49 12.75
N GLU A 207 8.19 -4.26 11.96
CA GLU A 207 9.50 -3.86 11.44
C GLU A 207 9.41 -2.60 10.56
N LEU A 208 8.43 -2.51 9.67
CA LEU A 208 8.21 -1.34 8.80
C LEU A 208 7.89 -0.09 9.62
N GLU A 209 7.05 -0.22 10.64
CA GLU A 209 6.76 0.84 11.61
C GLU A 209 8.01 1.27 12.39
N ALA A 210 8.87 0.32 12.77
CA ALA A 210 10.14 0.58 13.44
C ALA A 210 11.25 1.15 12.52
N GLY A 211 10.98 1.26 11.21
CA GLY A 211 11.89 1.92 10.27
C GLY A 211 12.61 0.98 9.30
N LEU A 212 12.23 -0.30 9.20
CA LEU A 212 12.74 -1.19 8.15
C LEU A 212 12.47 -0.58 6.77
N ARG A 213 13.50 -0.48 5.93
CA ARG A 213 13.37 0.02 4.55
C ARG A 213 14.08 -0.92 3.58
N PHE A 214 13.45 -1.18 2.46
CA PHE A 214 13.95 -1.96 1.33
C PHE A 214 13.24 -1.50 0.05
N PRO A 215 13.77 -1.80 -1.15
CA PRO A 215 13.11 -1.43 -2.40
C PRO A 215 11.70 -1.99 -2.51
N GLY A 216 10.71 -1.12 -2.64
CA GLY A 216 9.29 -1.46 -2.66
C GLY A 216 8.59 -1.44 -1.30
N CYS A 217 9.27 -1.02 -0.22
CA CYS A 217 8.69 -1.04 1.12
C CYS A 217 7.42 -0.20 1.25
N GLY A 218 7.27 0.89 0.49
CA GLY A 218 6.08 1.73 0.52
C GLY A 218 4.81 1.01 0.06
N TRP A 219 4.89 0.30 -1.06
CA TRP A 219 3.73 -0.46 -1.55
C TRP A 219 3.49 -1.73 -0.74
N VAL A 220 4.55 -2.37 -0.23
CA VAL A 220 4.41 -3.53 0.67
C VAL A 220 3.69 -3.11 1.95
N TRP A 221 4.10 -2.01 2.59
CA TRP A 221 3.43 -1.51 3.79
C TRP A 221 1.96 -1.25 3.51
N ARG A 222 1.63 -0.53 2.43
CA ARG A 222 0.23 -0.27 2.07
C ARG A 222 -0.59 -1.55 1.88
N ASP A 223 -0.02 -2.54 1.20
CA ASP A 223 -0.68 -3.80 0.93
C ASP A 223 -0.91 -4.61 2.23
N LEU A 224 0.07 -4.67 3.14
CA LEU A 224 -0.07 -5.33 4.46
C LEU A 224 -1.20 -4.72 5.31
N LEU A 225 -1.42 -3.42 5.20
CA LEU A 225 -2.52 -2.75 5.91
C LEU A 225 -3.89 -3.23 5.40
N TRP A 226 -4.08 -3.36 4.09
CA TRP A 226 -5.30 -3.96 3.54
C TRP A 226 -5.46 -5.42 3.98
N GLU A 227 -4.37 -6.19 4.01
CA GLU A 227 -4.42 -7.58 4.45
C GLU A 227 -4.83 -7.70 5.91
N THR A 228 -4.38 -6.77 6.77
CA THR A 228 -4.75 -6.74 8.19
C THR A 228 -6.23 -6.41 8.40
N GLU A 229 -6.83 -5.60 7.53
CA GLU A 229 -8.27 -5.27 7.60
C GLU A 229 -9.19 -6.35 7.04
N THR A 230 -8.71 -7.12 6.05
CA THR A 230 -9.59 -7.94 5.19
C THR A 230 -9.35 -9.43 5.30
N LEU A 231 -8.15 -9.86 5.74
CA LEU A 231 -7.74 -11.25 5.76
C LEU A 231 -7.58 -11.77 7.18
N ASP A 232 -8.54 -11.44 8.07
CA ASP A 232 -8.61 -11.91 9.47
C ASP A 232 -8.06 -13.33 9.62
N GLU A 233 -6.80 -13.42 10.03
CA GLU A 233 -6.15 -14.63 10.49
C GLU A 233 -5.93 -14.41 11.98
N THR A 234 -6.98 -14.67 12.75
CA THR A 234 -6.83 -14.85 14.20
C THR A 234 -5.86 -16.01 14.39
N GLY A 235 -4.69 -15.72 14.95
CA GLY A 235 -3.71 -16.74 15.36
C GLY A 235 -4.28 -17.72 16.38
#